data_AF-A0A2D8BAG7-F1
#
_entry.id   AF-A0A2D8BAG7-F1
#
_cell.length_a   1.000
_cell.length_b   1.000
_cell.length_c   1.000
_cell.angle_alpha   90.00
_cell.angle_beta   90.00
_cell.angle_gamma   90.00
#
_symmetry.space_group_name_H-M   'P 1'
#
loop_
_entity.id
_entity.type
_entity.pdbx_description
1 polymer ?
#
loop_
_entity_poly.entity_id
_entity_poly.type
_entity_poly.pdbx_seq_one_letter_code
_entity_poly.pdbx_strand_id
1 'polypeptide(L)'
;MSAPHAEAIGHFVAKWQRREPEMAQAEVFCPPAMRPRYRAWGSLLHELRESAFELSDARVAEVKTQWWAEELLGLAEGRSRHPV
;
A
#
# COMPACT_ATOMS: atom_id res chain seq x y z
N MET A 1 13.74 4.45 -8.92
CA MET A 1 12.92 3.21 -8.87
C MET A 1 12.96 2.57 -10.24
N SER A 2 13.26 1.28 -10.34
CA SER A 2 13.22 0.55 -11.61
C SER A 2 11.79 0.52 -12.16
N ALA A 3 11.61 0.59 -13.48
CA ALA A 3 10.30 0.57 -14.14
C ALA A 3 9.34 -0.54 -13.65
N PRO A 4 9.79 -1.79 -13.41
CA PRO A 4 8.93 -2.85 -12.89
C PRO A 4 8.36 -2.58 -11.49
N HIS A 5 9.11 -1.90 -10.63
CA HIS A 5 8.67 -1.59 -9.27
C HIS A 5 7.63 -0.46 -9.25
N ALA A 6 7.78 0.52 -10.15
CA ALA A 6 6.77 1.57 -10.32
C ALA A 6 5.45 1.01 -10.87
N GLU A 7 5.51 0.05 -11.79
CA GLU A 7 4.33 -0.65 -12.32
C GLU A 7 3.63 -1.48 -11.22
N ALA A 8 4.41 -2.21 -10.41
CA ALA A 8 3.89 -2.98 -9.29
C ALA A 8 3.14 -2.08 -8.29
N ILE A 9 3.70 -0.94 -7.88
CA ILE A 9 3.01 0.05 -7.03
C ILE A 9 1.73 0.56 -7.72
N GLY A 10 1.79 0.83 -9.02
CA GLY A 10 0.66 1.30 -9.81
C GLY A 10 -0.59 0.41 -9.69
N HIS A 11 -0.40 -0.92 -9.64
CA HIS A 11 -1.51 -1.87 -9.41
C HIS A 11 -2.20 -1.63 -8.05
N PHE A 12 -1.45 -1.46 -6.96
CA PHE A 12 -2.01 -1.22 -5.62
C PHE A 12 -2.65 0.17 -5.49
N VAL A 13 -2.05 1.18 -6.12
CA VAL A 13 -2.62 2.52 -6.17
C VAL A 13 -3.98 2.50 -6.89
N ALA A 14 -4.06 1.81 -8.03
CA ALA A 14 -5.32 1.67 -8.75
C ALA A 14 -6.38 0.91 -7.93
N LYS A 15 -5.98 -0.12 -7.17
CA LYS A 15 -6.88 -0.82 -6.25
C LYS A 15 -7.42 0.10 -5.16
N TRP A 16 -6.54 0.83 -4.49
CA TRP A 16 -6.92 1.82 -3.46
C TRP A 16 -7.85 2.90 -4.02
N GLN A 17 -7.50 3.52 -5.15
CA GLN A 17 -8.31 4.59 -5.75
C GLN A 17 -9.65 4.10 -6.32
N ARG A 18 -9.79 2.82 -6.68
CA ARG A 18 -11.11 2.25 -7.01
C ARG A 18 -12.02 2.16 -5.79
N ARG A 19 -11.45 1.91 -4.60
CA ARG A 19 -12.18 1.86 -3.33
C ARG A 19 -12.51 3.26 -2.82
N GLU A 20 -11.56 4.19 -2.92
CA GLU A 20 -11.62 5.56 -2.42
C GLU A 20 -11.32 6.56 -3.56
N PRO A 21 -12.26 6.76 -4.50
CA PRO A 21 -12.03 7.58 -5.70
C PRO A 21 -11.74 9.06 -5.40
N GLU A 22 -12.20 9.56 -4.26
CA GLU A 22 -11.89 10.89 -3.75
C GLU A 22 -10.39 11.09 -3.50
N MET A 23 -9.62 10.02 -3.25
CA MET A 23 -8.17 10.12 -3.06
C MET A 23 -7.42 10.39 -4.37
N ALA A 24 -7.95 9.94 -5.50
CA ALA A 24 -7.42 10.36 -6.80
C ALA A 24 -7.58 11.87 -7.02
N GLN A 25 -8.68 12.45 -6.52
CA GLN A 25 -8.92 13.90 -6.56
C GLN A 25 -8.02 14.62 -5.55
N ALA A 26 -7.82 14.06 -4.36
CA ALA A 26 -6.98 14.65 -3.32
C ALA A 26 -5.50 14.81 -3.76
N GLU A 27 -5.02 13.96 -4.68
CA GLU A 27 -3.66 14.05 -5.21
C GLU A 27 -3.32 15.42 -5.84
N VAL A 28 -4.32 16.14 -6.39
CA VAL A 28 -4.08 17.44 -7.01
C VAL A 28 -3.57 18.49 -6.02
N PHE A 29 -3.89 18.33 -4.73
CA PHE A 29 -3.43 19.17 -3.63
C PHE A 29 -2.03 18.79 -3.12
N CYS A 30 -1.47 17.65 -3.56
CA CYS A 30 -0.10 17.27 -3.25
C CYS A 30 0.89 17.96 -4.22
N PRO A 31 1.98 18.56 -3.70
CA PRO A 31 3.07 19.05 -4.55
C PRO A 31 3.54 17.96 -5.51
N PRO A 32 3.87 18.27 -6.78
CA PRO A 32 4.22 17.25 -7.77
C PRO A 32 5.32 16.27 -7.31
N ALA A 33 6.33 16.79 -6.62
CA ALA A 33 7.43 15.98 -6.06
C ALA A 33 6.98 14.98 -4.97
N MET A 34 5.86 15.23 -4.30
CA MET A 34 5.33 14.40 -3.21
C MET A 34 4.30 13.37 -3.68
N ARG A 35 3.77 13.50 -4.90
CA ARG A 35 2.75 12.59 -5.45
C ARG A 35 3.17 11.11 -5.46
N PRO A 36 4.42 10.73 -5.81
CA PRO A 36 4.84 9.33 -5.69
C PRO A 36 4.73 8.80 -4.26
N ARG A 37 5.11 9.60 -3.27
CA ARG A 37 5.01 9.24 -1.85
C ARG A 37 3.55 9.16 -1.38
N TYR A 38 2.71 10.11 -1.82
CA TYR A 38 1.27 10.09 -1.55
C TYR A 38 0.64 8.78 -2.02
N ARG A 39 0.94 8.39 -3.28
CA ARG A 39 0.44 7.15 -3.88
C ARG A 39 0.92 5.92 -3.12
N ALA A 40 2.22 5.79 -2.89
CA ALA A 40 2.80 4.64 -2.18
C ALA A 40 2.24 4.51 -0.76
N TRP A 41 2.20 5.62 -0.02
CA TRP A 41 1.67 5.65 1.34
C TRP A 41 0.18 5.29 1.41
N GLY A 42 -0.62 5.88 0.51
CA GLY A 42 -2.05 5.58 0.44
C GLY A 42 -2.33 4.12 0.11
N SER A 43 -1.60 3.54 -0.87
CA SER A 43 -1.73 2.11 -1.18
C SER A 43 -1.28 1.21 -0.03
N LEU A 44 -0.20 1.55 0.70
CA LEU A 44 0.24 0.79 1.87
C LEU A 44 -0.83 0.79 2.97
N LEU A 45 -1.37 1.97 3.32
CA LEU A 45 -2.43 2.07 4.32
C LEU A 45 -3.68 1.30 3.92
N HIS A 46 -4.05 1.32 2.64
CA HIS A 46 -5.17 0.55 2.12
C HIS A 46 -4.97 -0.95 2.33
N GLU A 47 -3.81 -1.51 1.95
CA GLU A 47 -3.53 -2.94 2.11
C GLU A 47 -3.47 -3.38 3.58
N LEU A 48 -2.90 -2.54 4.45
CA LEU A 48 -2.85 -2.78 5.90
C LEU A 48 -4.26 -2.80 6.51
N ARG A 49 -5.11 -1.82 6.14
CA ARG A 49 -6.49 -1.76 6.63
C ARG A 49 -7.30 -2.97 6.18
N GLU A 50 -7.21 -3.34 4.90
CA GLU A 50 -7.90 -4.53 4.40
C GLU A 50 -7.45 -5.79 5.14
N SER A 51 -6.14 -5.96 5.32
CA SER A 51 -5.58 -7.15 5.97
C SER A 51 -5.91 -7.26 7.45
N ALA A 52 -5.99 -6.14 8.16
CA ALA A 52 -6.24 -6.14 9.61
C ALA A 52 -7.73 -6.17 9.98
N PHE A 53 -8.61 -5.59 9.15
CA PHE A 53 -9.99 -5.30 9.57
C PHE A 53 -11.08 -5.82 8.63
N GLU A 54 -10.76 -6.18 7.39
CA GLU A 54 -11.80 -6.42 6.37
C GLU A 54 -11.87 -7.89 5.90
N LEU A 55 -11.00 -8.76 6.42
CA LEU A 55 -11.02 -10.19 6.14
C LEU A 55 -12.04 -10.91 7.03
N SER A 56 -12.92 -11.69 6.40
CA SER A 56 -13.97 -12.43 7.09
C SER A 56 -13.48 -13.68 7.81
N ASP A 57 -12.36 -14.27 7.36
CA ASP A 57 -11.75 -15.43 7.98
C ASP A 57 -10.65 -15.00 8.96
N ALA A 58 -10.85 -15.30 10.25
CA ALA A 58 -9.95 -14.90 11.32
C ALA A 58 -8.54 -15.47 11.18
N ARG A 59 -8.39 -16.70 10.63
CA ARG A 59 -7.08 -17.32 10.43
C ARG A 59 -6.35 -16.69 9.25
N VAL A 60 -7.07 -16.34 8.19
CA VAL A 60 -6.49 -15.58 7.07
C VAL A 60 -6.05 -14.19 7.53
N ALA A 61 -6.86 -13.53 8.37
CA ALA A 61 -6.52 -12.23 8.96
C ALA A 61 -5.26 -12.29 9.83
N GLU A 62 -5.16 -13.29 10.71
CA GLU A 62 -3.98 -13.53 11.55
C GLU A 62 -2.72 -13.70 10.71
N VAL A 63 -2.74 -14.60 9.73
CA VAL A 63 -1.60 -14.88 8.86
C VAL A 63 -1.18 -13.64 8.07
N LYS A 64 -2.14 -12.92 7.47
CA LYS A 64 -1.83 -11.70 6.70
C LYS A 64 -1.29 -10.58 7.57
N THR A 65 -1.84 -10.40 8.77
CA THR A 65 -1.38 -9.35 9.70
C THR A 65 0.04 -9.65 10.18
N GLN A 66 0.34 -10.91 10.51
CA GLN A 66 1.69 -11.32 10.88
C GLN A 66 2.69 -11.11 9.73
N TRP A 67 2.30 -11.47 8.51
CA TRP A 67 3.12 -11.24 7.33
C TRP A 67 3.41 -9.75 7.10
N TRP A 68 2.41 -8.88 7.25
CA TRP A 68 2.61 -7.43 7.17
C TRP A 68 3.51 -6.87 8.28
N ALA A 69 3.43 -7.42 9.50
CA ALA A 69 4.33 -7.02 10.57
C ALA A 69 5.80 -7.34 10.23
N GLU A 70 6.06 -8.52 9.65
CA GLU A 70 7.39 -8.89 9.16
C GLU A 70 7.88 -7.95 8.04
N GLU A 71 7.01 -7.60 7.09
CA GLU A 71 7.37 -6.66 6.02
C GLU A 71 7.71 -5.26 6.53
N LEU A 72 6.93 -4.72 7.46
CA LEU A 72 7.17 -3.40 8.01
C LEU A 72 8.49 -3.34 8.79
N LEU A 73 8.85 -4.41 9.50
CA LEU A 73 10.16 -4.55 10.13
C LEU A 73 11.27 -4.62 9.07
N GLY A 74 11.10 -5.45 8.04
CA GLY A 74 12.05 -5.59 6.95
C GLY A 74 12.25 -4.31 6.15
N LEU A 75 11.20 -3.50 5.97
CA LEU A 75 11.26 -2.21 5.29
C LEU A 75 12.19 -1.23 5.99
N ALA A 76 12.14 -1.17 7.33
CA ALA A 76 13.04 -0.33 8.13
C ALA A 76 14.52 -0.70 7.94
N GLU A 77 14.80 -1.93 7.52
CA GLU A 77 16.13 -2.48 7.29
C GLU A 77 16.49 -2.59 5.79
N GLY A 78 15.64 -2.07 4.89
CA GLY A 78 15.84 -2.12 3.44
C GLY A 78 15.65 -3.50 2.81
N ARG A 79 14.94 -4.42 3.48
CA ARG A 79 14.69 -5.81 3.05
C ARG A 79 13.23 -6.11 2.72
N SER A 80 12.40 -5.09 2.50
CA SER A 80 11.00 -5.29 2.10
C SER A 80 10.89 -6.15 0.85
N ARG A 81 10.01 -7.15 0.89
CA ARG A 81 9.65 -8.00 -0.26
C ARG A 81 8.40 -7.47 -0.95
N HIS A 82 7.58 -6.67 -0.25
CA HIS A 82 6.38 -6.11 -0.83
C HIS A 82 6.72 -4.91 -1.75
N PRO A 83 6.02 -4.74 -2.89
CA PRO A 83 6.28 -3.64 -3.80
C PRO A 83 5.83 -2.26 -3.31
N VAL A 84 4.89 -2.13 -2.36
CA VAL A 84 4.57 -0.83 -1.69
C VAL A 84 5.22 -0.69 -0.33
#